data_AF-A0A9D9XBD9-F1
#
_entry.id   AF-A0A9D9XBD9-F1
#
_cell.length_a   1.000
_cell.length_b   1.000
_cell.length_c   1.000
_cell.angle_alpha   90.00
_cell.angle_beta   90.00
_cell.angle_gamma   90.00
#
_symmetry.space_group_name_H-M   'P 1'
#
loop_
_entity.id
_entity.type
_entity.pdbx_description
1 polymer ?
#
loop_
_entity_poly.entity_id
_entity_poly.type
_entity_poly.pdbx_seq_one_letter_code
_entity_poly.pdbx_strand_id
1 'polypeptide(L)'
;MKIFLLFIVFLSFIIHGQVILSNSFHGDVVGLGFGHGGNGQPDTVVVQYPFDCTQCLDSLSINLIADEFYGGGNNNLVSFANYNLTINNTTLNFSNTTRIGVKKYSGANQGFRYFHFKKFKISNTNNIIQFIIPPQPISHAISSFYLVIECKKNTVLNTDYLFFINSDSYYNDITINSNSPIVTNPIDLTENVGFAQVGNTFNFMNGDAQSIFFNNSLLGNIAGPDQISSDFFASGTNGHFQYSNGVLSGLDDDDPDLIMDSTDALSNVQTLINSPTSFYFECKPQEFWNVTNTTQAIILSYQSTCPSFSYTHSSDTTICPNEPVQLFATGGVNYEWLPAAGLSCSTCANPVFVGDSSQLYTVRIWGNDSCSVVRPVMVHVRQQPTIASLVTSATTCGLNQGTLQGTLADSVAVQFSLDNGPLLDTAFFSNLAAGSHTLSLHDAVGCSFDTLVNIAADTTVSALFTATPSSGAAPLQVTLTNQSINATNYVWQLAGVTQANPFTSFTVTDTGTVHVQLIAYQNNPSCADTAWASIFVYDSVIVSVPNVFSPNNDNTNEFFGITSNTPLIISGALVNRWGQTMVAWENQVTSTGFSQLWNGTTAGAPASEGVYFYSITWHTATQKGKLEGNVSLIR
;
A
#
# COMPACT_ATOMS: atom_id res chain seq x y z
N MET A 1 -15.94 3.72 0.07
CA MET A 1 -16.80 3.22 1.16
C MET A 1 -17.79 4.32 1.52
N LYS A 2 -19.10 4.14 1.31
CA LYS A 2 -20.11 5.21 1.46
C LYS A 2 -20.77 5.12 2.83
N ILE A 3 -20.64 6.14 3.67
CA ILE A 3 -21.24 6.23 5.01
C ILE A 3 -22.60 6.96 4.93
N PHE A 4 -23.58 6.46 5.70
CA PHE A 4 -24.90 7.03 5.98
C PHE A 4 -24.77 8.15 7.02
N LEU A 5 -25.44 9.28 6.79
CA LEU A 5 -25.68 10.29 7.81
C LEU A 5 -27.17 10.21 8.19
N LEU A 6 -27.44 9.64 9.36
CA LEU A 6 -28.73 9.65 10.06
C LEU A 6 -28.64 10.77 11.09
N PHE A 7 -29.50 11.78 11.00
CA PHE A 7 -29.71 12.75 12.06
C PHE A 7 -31.04 12.45 12.77
N ILE A 8 -30.97 12.27 14.09
CA ILE A 8 -32.10 12.32 15.02
C ILE A 8 -31.72 13.33 16.11
N VAL A 9 -32.75 13.86 16.77
CA VAL A 9 -32.86 14.64 18.04
C VAL A 9 -32.81 16.18 17.89
N PHE A 10 -33.71 17.02 18.45
CA PHE A 10 -34.51 16.94 19.69
C PHE A 10 -35.86 17.68 19.69
N LEU A 11 -36.62 17.39 20.76
CA LEU A 11 -37.94 17.88 21.20
C LEU A 11 -38.28 19.36 20.98
N SER A 12 -39.48 19.59 20.45
CA SER A 12 -40.42 20.61 20.92
C SER A 12 -41.86 20.08 20.79
N PHE A 13 -42.64 20.21 21.86
CA PHE A 13 -44.02 19.73 21.96
C PHE A 13 -44.94 20.47 20.98
N ILE A 14 -45.42 19.76 19.96
CA ILE A 14 -46.79 19.52 19.49
C ILE A 14 -46.62 18.83 18.12
N ILE A 15 -46.82 17.51 18.09
CA ILE A 15 -46.81 16.66 16.88
C ILE A 15 -48.26 16.60 16.37
N HIS A 16 -48.50 16.53 15.05
CA HIS A 16 -49.45 15.59 14.38
C HIS A 16 -49.13 15.44 12.87
N GLY A 17 -47.85 15.20 12.55
CA GLY A 17 -47.36 14.89 11.21
C GLY A 17 -45.83 14.89 11.18
N GLN A 18 -45.18 13.75 11.00
CA GLN A 18 -43.72 13.69 10.88
C GLN A 18 -43.32 14.08 9.46
N VAL A 19 -42.79 15.28 9.28
CA VAL A 19 -42.19 15.68 8.01
C VAL A 19 -40.83 14.97 7.88
N ILE A 20 -40.69 14.06 6.93
CA ILE A 20 -39.39 13.51 6.53
C ILE A 20 -38.92 14.39 5.38
N LEU A 21 -38.36 15.56 5.73
CA LEU A 21 -37.82 16.50 4.76
C LEU A 21 -36.48 16.02 4.21
N SER A 22 -36.37 16.16 2.91
CA SER A 22 -35.10 16.25 2.18
C SER A 22 -35.07 17.59 1.44
N ASN A 23 -34.70 18.66 2.13
CA ASN A 23 -34.48 19.98 1.53
C ASN A 23 -33.15 20.03 0.76
N SER A 24 -32.91 19.08 -0.14
CA SER A 24 -31.60 18.92 -0.79
C SER A 24 -31.68 18.54 -2.26
N PHE A 25 -32.84 18.71 -2.89
CA PHE A 25 -33.11 18.19 -4.23
C PHE A 25 -33.46 19.31 -5.20
N HIS A 26 -32.86 19.22 -6.39
CA HIS A 26 -32.97 20.20 -7.46
C HIS A 26 -32.99 19.40 -8.76
N GLY A 27 -34.12 19.36 -9.46
CA GLY A 27 -34.31 18.56 -10.69
C GLY A 27 -35.77 18.36 -11.09
N ASP A 28 -36.01 17.81 -12.27
CA ASP A 28 -37.35 17.35 -12.69
C ASP A 28 -37.78 16.19 -11.78
N VAL A 29 -39.05 16.15 -11.37
CA VAL A 29 -39.59 15.17 -10.41
C VAL A 29 -40.72 14.39 -11.06
N VAL A 30 -40.71 13.07 -10.88
CA VAL A 30 -41.86 12.19 -11.19
C VAL A 30 -42.23 11.41 -9.95
N GLY A 31 -43.52 11.38 -9.66
CA GLY A 31 -44.10 10.62 -8.57
C GLY A 31 -44.98 9.49 -9.08
N LEU A 32 -44.78 8.27 -8.59
CA LEU A 32 -45.54 7.08 -8.99
C LEU A 32 -45.80 6.16 -7.79
N GLY A 33 -47.03 5.68 -7.62
CA GLY A 33 -47.43 4.73 -6.57
C GLY A 33 -47.99 3.43 -7.14
N PHE A 34 -47.80 2.30 -6.46
CA PHE A 34 -48.46 1.04 -6.81
C PHE A 34 -48.62 0.09 -5.60
N GLY A 35 -49.72 -0.64 -5.57
CA GLY A 35 -50.04 -1.65 -4.54
C GLY A 35 -49.68 -3.09 -4.92
N HIS A 36 -49.39 -3.95 -3.94
CA HIS A 36 -49.15 -5.39 -4.14
C HIS A 36 -49.79 -6.24 -3.04
N GLY A 37 -50.50 -7.29 -3.43
CA GLY A 37 -51.01 -8.31 -2.51
C GLY A 37 -50.16 -9.58 -2.54
N GLY A 38 -49.46 -9.88 -1.45
CA GLY A 38 -48.58 -11.04 -1.35
C GLY A 38 -49.26 -12.36 -1.74
N ASN A 39 -48.95 -12.88 -2.93
CA ASN A 39 -49.54 -14.10 -3.48
C ASN A 39 -48.56 -15.30 -3.46
N GLY A 40 -47.37 -15.13 -2.85
CA GLY A 40 -46.34 -16.17 -2.80
C GLY A 40 -45.55 -16.38 -4.10
N GLN A 41 -45.71 -15.50 -5.10
CA GLN A 41 -44.97 -15.51 -6.36
C GLN A 41 -44.13 -14.23 -6.52
N PRO A 42 -43.03 -14.26 -7.30
CA PRO A 42 -42.31 -13.04 -7.62
C PRO A 42 -43.16 -12.18 -8.56
N ASP A 43 -43.12 -10.86 -8.35
CA ASP A 43 -43.87 -9.90 -9.14
C ASP A 43 -42.91 -8.95 -9.88
N THR A 44 -43.33 -8.48 -11.05
CA THR A 44 -42.55 -7.57 -11.88
C THR A 44 -43.39 -6.35 -12.23
N VAL A 45 -43.00 -5.19 -11.70
CA VAL A 45 -43.64 -3.91 -12.00
C VAL A 45 -42.76 -3.15 -12.99
N VAL A 46 -43.34 -2.79 -14.14
CA VAL A 46 -42.64 -2.01 -15.17
C VAL A 46 -43.19 -0.60 -15.17
N VAL A 47 -42.34 0.34 -14.80
CA VAL A 47 -42.62 1.77 -14.80
C VAL A 47 -42.00 2.39 -16.03
N GLN A 48 -42.80 3.01 -16.89
CA GLN A 48 -42.32 3.85 -17.97
C GLN A 48 -42.53 5.31 -17.59
N TYR A 49 -41.45 6.11 -17.60
CA TYR A 49 -41.51 7.54 -17.27
C TYR A 49 -41.34 8.39 -18.55
N PRO A 50 -41.83 9.63 -18.57
CA PRO A 50 -42.05 10.37 -19.83
C PRO A 50 -40.80 11.05 -20.44
N PHE A 51 -39.62 10.96 -19.83
CA PHE A 51 -38.40 11.64 -20.33
C PHE A 51 -37.22 10.73 -20.62
N ASP A 52 -36.39 11.17 -21.58
CA ASP A 52 -35.13 10.55 -21.94
C ASP A 52 -34.02 10.96 -20.95
N CYS A 53 -33.65 10.02 -20.08
CA CYS A 53 -32.60 10.21 -19.08
C CYS A 53 -31.17 10.20 -19.66
N THR A 54 -30.97 9.97 -20.96
CA THR A 54 -29.62 9.96 -21.57
C THR A 54 -28.90 11.31 -21.49
N GLN A 55 -29.64 12.40 -21.25
CA GLN A 55 -29.10 13.76 -21.06
C GLN A 55 -28.94 14.17 -19.58
N CYS A 56 -29.34 13.34 -18.61
CA CYS A 56 -29.14 13.62 -17.19
C CYS A 56 -27.68 13.29 -16.82
N LEU A 57 -26.80 14.30 -16.76
CA LEU A 57 -25.36 14.10 -16.60
C LEU A 57 -24.93 13.59 -15.19
N ASP A 58 -25.72 13.86 -14.14
CA ASP A 58 -25.22 13.71 -12.77
C ASP A 58 -25.82 12.57 -11.93
N SER A 59 -27.14 12.37 -11.88
CA SER A 59 -27.75 11.27 -11.11
C SER A 59 -29.26 11.13 -11.31
N LEU A 60 -29.75 9.90 -11.52
CA LEU A 60 -31.12 9.51 -11.17
C LEU A 60 -31.19 9.34 -9.64
N SER A 61 -32.16 9.95 -8.96
CA SER A 61 -32.49 9.60 -7.57
C SER A 61 -33.78 8.78 -7.57
N ILE A 62 -33.84 7.75 -6.73
CA ILE A 62 -35.09 7.05 -6.43
C ILE A 62 -35.29 7.05 -4.92
N ASN A 63 -36.37 7.65 -4.47
CA ASN A 63 -36.88 7.47 -3.12
C ASN A 63 -37.94 6.37 -3.19
N LEU A 64 -37.75 5.34 -2.38
CA LEU A 64 -38.67 4.22 -2.28
C LEU A 64 -39.22 4.12 -0.87
N ILE A 65 -40.53 4.13 -0.75
CA ILE A 65 -41.24 3.83 0.49
C ILE A 65 -42.00 2.54 0.28
N ALA A 66 -41.83 1.64 1.24
CA ALA A 66 -42.55 0.37 1.29
C ALA A 66 -43.16 0.23 2.67
N ASP A 67 -44.32 -0.41 2.72
CA ASP A 67 -45.04 -0.72 3.95
C ASP A 67 -45.37 -2.22 4.05
N GLU A 68 -45.45 -2.76 5.26
CA GLU A 68 -45.63 -4.20 5.51
C GLU A 68 -46.98 -4.45 6.19
N PHE A 69 -47.78 -5.38 5.66
CA PHE A 69 -48.98 -5.88 6.30
C PHE A 69 -48.69 -7.16 7.11
N TYR A 70 -49.09 -7.18 8.39
CA TYR A 70 -48.95 -8.33 9.28
C TYR A 70 -50.31 -8.96 9.57
N GLY A 71 -50.54 -10.19 9.09
CA GLY A 71 -51.74 -10.97 9.40
C GLY A 71 -51.41 -12.19 10.26
N GLY A 72 -51.50 -12.09 11.59
CA GLY A 72 -51.26 -13.24 12.46
C GLY A 72 -51.50 -13.01 13.94
N GLY A 73 -52.18 -13.94 14.61
CA GLY A 73 -52.68 -13.82 15.98
C GLY A 73 -51.68 -13.72 17.14
N ASN A 74 -50.36 -13.65 16.89
CA ASN A 74 -49.36 -13.83 17.94
C ASN A 74 -48.30 -12.71 17.96
N ASN A 75 -48.22 -12.01 19.09
CA ASN A 75 -47.34 -10.89 19.46
C ASN A 75 -45.81 -11.12 19.36
N ASN A 76 -45.34 -12.16 18.68
CA ASN A 76 -43.92 -12.35 18.49
C ASN A 76 -43.42 -11.37 17.44
N LEU A 77 -42.55 -10.45 17.87
CA LEU A 77 -41.70 -9.63 17.00
C LEU A 77 -40.83 -10.55 16.14
N VAL A 78 -41.37 -11.05 15.02
CA VAL A 78 -40.58 -11.74 14.01
C VAL A 78 -39.70 -10.68 13.34
N SER A 79 -38.38 -10.86 13.43
CA SER A 79 -37.41 -10.00 12.76
C SER A 79 -37.67 -10.03 11.26
N PHE A 80 -37.78 -8.87 10.64
CA PHE A 80 -37.71 -8.78 9.19
C PHE A 80 -36.40 -9.42 8.73
N ALA A 81 -36.47 -10.52 7.99
CA ALA A 81 -35.31 -11.07 7.31
C ALA A 81 -35.01 -10.16 6.11
N ASN A 82 -33.73 -9.87 5.86
CA ASN A 82 -33.27 -9.01 4.78
C ASN A 82 -34.03 -9.29 3.47
N TYR A 83 -34.67 -8.26 2.91
CA TYR A 83 -35.46 -8.40 1.68
C TYR A 83 -34.80 -7.68 0.52
N ASN A 84 -34.74 -8.31 -0.66
CA ASN A 84 -34.03 -7.78 -1.80
C ASN A 84 -35.01 -7.33 -2.89
N LEU A 85 -35.02 -6.06 -3.27
CA LEU A 85 -35.73 -5.58 -4.45
C LEU A 85 -34.73 -5.36 -5.58
N THR A 86 -35.01 -5.86 -6.77
CA THR A 86 -34.12 -5.60 -7.91
C THR A 86 -34.74 -4.55 -8.83
N ILE A 87 -33.97 -3.51 -9.14
CA ILE A 87 -34.36 -2.42 -10.04
C ILE A 87 -33.38 -2.37 -11.20
N ASN A 88 -33.83 -2.66 -12.42
CA ASN A 88 -32.97 -2.66 -13.62
C ASN A 88 -31.61 -3.35 -13.38
N ASN A 89 -31.64 -4.56 -12.81
CA ASN A 89 -30.49 -5.39 -12.43
C ASN A 89 -29.66 -4.92 -11.22
N THR A 90 -30.07 -3.86 -10.53
CA THR A 90 -29.46 -3.41 -9.26
C THR A 90 -30.28 -3.92 -8.09
N THR A 91 -29.71 -4.77 -7.24
CA THR A 91 -30.39 -5.28 -6.04
C THR A 91 -30.22 -4.33 -4.86
N LEU A 92 -31.34 -3.88 -4.31
CA LEU A 92 -31.46 -3.10 -3.09
C LEU A 92 -31.88 -4.00 -1.93
N ASN A 93 -31.18 -3.91 -0.81
CA ASN A 93 -31.46 -4.71 0.37
C ASN A 93 -32.17 -3.86 1.45
N PHE A 94 -33.39 -4.25 1.78
CA PHE A 94 -34.15 -3.78 2.93
C PHE A 94 -33.72 -4.55 4.18
N SER A 95 -33.09 -3.83 5.10
CA SER A 95 -32.67 -4.37 6.39
C SER A 95 -33.04 -3.41 7.52
N ASN A 96 -32.75 -3.81 8.76
CA ASN A 96 -32.99 -2.95 9.92
C ASN A 96 -32.24 -1.59 9.85
N THR A 97 -31.17 -1.49 9.06
CA THR A 97 -30.38 -0.25 8.91
C THR A 97 -30.94 0.73 7.88
N THR A 98 -31.88 0.30 7.03
CA THR A 98 -32.55 1.14 6.00
C THR A 98 -33.96 1.54 6.41
N ARG A 99 -34.30 1.35 7.69
CA ARG A 99 -35.63 1.59 8.24
C ARG A 99 -35.74 3.00 8.83
N ILE A 100 -36.83 3.71 8.53
CA ILE A 100 -37.08 5.07 9.07
C ILE A 100 -37.90 5.01 10.35
N GLY A 101 -38.81 4.04 10.48
CA GLY A 101 -39.75 4.00 11.59
C GLY A 101 -40.50 2.67 11.79
N VAL A 102 -41.11 2.55 12.97
CA VAL A 102 -41.97 1.42 13.38
C VAL A 102 -43.22 2.01 14.03
N LYS A 103 -44.42 1.61 13.59
CA LYS A 103 -45.63 1.90 14.39
C LYS A 103 -46.51 0.65 14.52
N LYS A 104 -46.90 0.35 15.75
CA LYS A 104 -47.81 -0.75 16.12
C LYS A 104 -49.20 -0.18 16.41
N TYR A 105 -50.25 -0.92 16.06
CA TYR A 105 -51.63 -0.53 16.39
C TYR A 105 -52.04 -0.95 17.81
N SER A 106 -52.97 -0.19 18.40
CA SER A 106 -53.58 -0.49 19.70
C SER A 106 -54.86 -1.36 19.61
N GLY A 107 -55.07 -2.03 18.47
CA GLY A 107 -56.13 -3.01 18.24
C GLY A 107 -55.55 -4.24 17.53
N ALA A 108 -56.15 -5.41 17.77
CA ALA A 108 -55.59 -6.74 17.47
C ALA A 108 -54.70 -6.86 16.21
N ASN A 109 -53.43 -7.25 16.43
CA ASN A 109 -52.57 -7.99 15.51
C ASN A 109 -52.18 -7.37 14.14
N GLN A 110 -52.12 -6.04 13.99
CA GLN A 110 -51.63 -5.40 12.75
C GLN A 110 -50.61 -4.27 13.04
N GLY A 111 -49.72 -3.95 12.10
CA GLY A 111 -48.79 -2.81 12.20
C GLY A 111 -47.95 -2.61 10.95
N PHE A 112 -47.59 -1.37 10.63
CA PHE A 112 -46.83 -1.01 9.42
C PHE A 112 -45.38 -0.62 9.76
N ARG A 113 -44.50 -0.83 8.78
CA ARG A 113 -43.08 -0.49 8.87
C ARG A 113 -42.70 0.32 7.65
N TYR A 114 -42.13 1.51 7.84
CA TYR A 114 -41.68 2.36 6.76
C TYR A 114 -40.18 2.16 6.52
N PHE A 115 -39.84 1.91 5.27
CA PHE A 115 -38.46 1.86 4.80
C PHE A 115 -38.21 3.07 3.89
N HIS A 116 -37.04 3.71 4.02
CA HIS A 116 -36.55 4.71 3.07
C HIS A 116 -35.26 4.20 2.49
N PHE A 117 -35.19 4.19 1.16
CA PHE A 117 -33.93 3.94 0.51
C PHE A 117 -33.18 5.24 0.21
N LYS A 118 -31.87 5.24 0.51
CA LYS A 118 -30.94 6.33 0.21
C LYS A 118 -30.65 6.37 -1.30
N LYS A 119 -30.79 7.56 -1.92
CA LYS A 119 -30.44 7.89 -3.31
C LYS A 119 -29.44 6.94 -3.97
N PHE A 120 -29.86 6.27 -5.04
CA PHE A 120 -29.01 5.44 -5.87
C PHE A 120 -29.06 5.90 -7.32
N LYS A 121 -27.89 6.02 -7.94
CA LYS A 121 -27.74 6.35 -9.35
C LYS A 121 -27.99 5.09 -10.16
N ILE A 122 -29.04 5.06 -10.96
CA ILE A 122 -29.19 4.03 -12.00
C ILE A 122 -28.50 4.54 -13.26
N SER A 123 -27.59 3.75 -13.81
CA SER A 123 -27.05 3.94 -15.16
C SER A 123 -28.03 3.34 -16.16
N ASN A 124 -29.12 4.04 -16.46
CA ASN A 124 -30.07 3.62 -17.49
C ASN A 124 -30.06 4.59 -18.66
N THR A 125 -30.08 4.06 -19.88
CA THR A 125 -30.20 4.82 -21.13
C THR A 125 -31.63 4.89 -21.64
N ASN A 126 -32.57 4.19 -20.98
CA ASN A 126 -33.96 4.10 -21.42
C ASN A 126 -34.91 4.62 -20.35
N ASN A 127 -36.09 5.07 -20.79
CA ASN A 127 -37.15 5.63 -19.95
C ASN A 127 -38.00 4.58 -19.21
N ILE A 128 -37.46 3.39 -18.97
CA ILE A 128 -38.15 2.24 -18.37
C ILE A 128 -37.40 1.76 -17.14
N ILE A 129 -38.13 1.59 -16.03
CA ILE A 129 -37.66 1.01 -14.78
C ILE A 129 -38.43 -0.26 -14.50
N GLN A 130 -37.72 -1.37 -14.42
CA GLN A 130 -38.27 -2.67 -14.04
C GLN A 130 -37.93 -2.96 -12.58
N PHE A 131 -38.97 -3.10 -11.77
CA PHE A 131 -38.93 -3.57 -10.39
C PHE A 131 -39.23 -5.05 -10.36
N ILE A 132 -38.39 -5.83 -9.69
CA ILE A 132 -38.60 -7.26 -9.46
C ILE A 132 -38.70 -7.46 -7.96
N ILE A 133 -39.91 -7.76 -7.51
CA ILE A 133 -40.28 -8.05 -6.13
C ILE A 133 -40.19 -9.58 -5.95
N PRO A 134 -39.30 -10.12 -5.11
CA PRO A 134 -39.26 -11.54 -4.82
C PRO A 134 -40.59 -12.09 -4.24
N PRO A 135 -40.76 -13.42 -4.19
CA PRO A 135 -41.93 -14.02 -3.58
C PRO A 135 -42.10 -13.61 -2.11
N GLN A 136 -43.32 -13.17 -1.74
CA GLN A 136 -43.68 -12.78 -0.38
C GLN A 136 -44.53 -13.83 0.34
N PRO A 137 -44.25 -14.18 1.60
CA PRO A 137 -45.16 -15.00 2.40
C PRO A 137 -46.45 -14.22 2.69
N ILE A 138 -47.61 -14.87 2.55
CA ILE A 138 -48.95 -14.26 2.70
C ILE A 138 -49.16 -13.60 4.07
N SER A 139 -48.45 -14.06 5.12
CA SER A 139 -48.54 -13.49 6.47
C SER A 139 -47.75 -12.18 6.67
N HIS A 140 -46.77 -11.90 5.81
CA HIS A 140 -45.82 -10.77 5.88
C HIS A 140 -45.47 -10.32 4.46
N ALA A 141 -46.31 -9.46 3.88
CA ALA A 141 -46.11 -8.96 2.53
C ALA A 141 -45.92 -7.44 2.54
N ILE A 142 -45.05 -6.96 1.65
CA ILE A 142 -45.01 -5.54 1.31
C ILE A 142 -46.32 -5.22 0.55
N SER A 143 -47.06 -4.22 1.03
CA SER A 143 -48.40 -3.87 0.53
C SER A 143 -48.39 -2.77 -0.52
N SER A 144 -47.44 -1.84 -0.48
CA SER A 144 -47.35 -0.73 -1.43
C SER A 144 -45.92 -0.26 -1.63
N PHE A 145 -45.67 0.36 -2.79
CA PHE A 145 -44.44 1.04 -3.11
C PHE A 145 -44.71 2.43 -3.66
N TYR A 146 -43.89 3.40 -3.25
CA TYR A 146 -43.91 4.73 -3.81
C TYR A 146 -42.54 5.15 -4.35
N LEU A 147 -42.50 5.66 -5.58
CA LEU A 147 -41.32 5.95 -6.35
C LEU A 147 -41.26 7.45 -6.72
N VAL A 148 -40.22 8.15 -6.25
CA VAL A 148 -39.86 9.48 -6.76
C VAL A 148 -38.65 9.37 -7.67
N ILE A 149 -38.80 9.73 -8.96
CA ILE A 149 -37.68 9.77 -9.92
C ILE A 149 -37.23 11.21 -10.12
N GLU A 150 -35.93 11.47 -9.95
CA GLU A 150 -35.35 12.79 -10.19
C GLU A 150 -34.37 12.80 -11.37
N CYS A 151 -34.54 13.72 -12.32
CA CYS A 151 -33.52 14.01 -13.35
C CYS A 151 -32.89 15.40 -13.14
N LYS A 152 -31.56 15.44 -13.05
CA LYS A 152 -30.78 16.70 -13.01
C LYS A 152 -30.17 16.99 -14.38
N LYS A 153 -30.47 18.17 -14.94
CA LYS A 153 -29.80 18.74 -16.12
C LYS A 153 -28.78 19.81 -15.70
N ASN A 154 -27.80 20.11 -16.56
CA ASN A 154 -26.70 21.07 -16.30
C ASN A 154 -27.14 22.52 -16.05
N THR A 155 -28.40 22.87 -16.30
CA THR A 155 -28.98 24.16 -15.94
C THR A 155 -29.57 24.09 -14.55
N VAL A 156 -29.34 25.12 -13.74
CA VAL A 156 -29.93 25.24 -12.38
C VAL A 156 -31.45 25.15 -12.51
N LEU A 157 -32.02 24.00 -12.13
CA LEU A 157 -33.45 23.80 -12.03
C LEU A 157 -33.88 24.23 -10.63
N ASN A 158 -34.87 25.12 -10.56
CA ASN A 158 -35.41 25.64 -9.31
C ASN A 158 -36.49 24.73 -8.70
N THR A 159 -36.82 23.59 -9.32
CA THR A 159 -37.80 22.62 -8.82
C THR A 159 -37.34 21.99 -7.51
N ASP A 160 -38.24 21.96 -6.53
CA ASP A 160 -38.10 21.32 -5.22
C ASP A 160 -39.36 20.51 -4.88
N TYR A 161 -39.27 19.61 -3.90
CA TYR A 161 -40.43 18.90 -3.36
C TYR A 161 -40.30 18.59 -1.87
N LEU A 162 -41.44 18.56 -1.19
CA LEU A 162 -41.56 18.12 0.20
C LEU A 162 -42.32 16.81 0.24
N PHE A 163 -41.86 15.92 1.10
CA PHE A 163 -42.46 14.61 1.29
C PHE A 163 -42.94 14.47 2.73
N PHE A 164 -44.24 14.27 2.92
CA PHE A 164 -44.88 14.10 4.22
C PHE A 164 -45.27 12.63 4.36
N ILE A 165 -44.87 11.98 5.46
CA ILE A 165 -45.28 10.60 5.75
C ILE A 165 -46.19 10.64 6.96
N ASN A 166 -47.34 9.96 6.85
CA ASN A 166 -48.19 9.77 8.00
C ASN A 166 -47.53 8.83 9.00
N SER A 167 -47.24 9.34 10.19
CA SER A 167 -46.62 8.59 11.27
C SER A 167 -47.62 8.20 12.36
N ASP A 168 -48.94 8.39 12.19
CA ASP A 168 -49.98 8.21 13.21
C ASP A 168 -50.87 6.95 13.09
N SER A 169 -51.65 6.65 14.13
CA SER A 169 -52.28 5.32 14.31
C SER A 169 -53.57 5.17 13.49
N TYR A 170 -53.76 4.00 12.89
CA TYR A 170 -54.90 3.60 12.04
C TYR A 170 -56.27 3.73 12.67
N TYR A 171 -56.41 3.86 14.00
CA TYR A 171 -57.73 3.83 14.63
C TYR A 171 -58.13 5.12 15.36
N ASN A 172 -57.20 6.04 15.64
CA ASN A 172 -57.51 7.16 16.57
C ASN A 172 -57.06 8.57 16.13
N ASP A 173 -56.21 8.73 15.11
CA ASP A 173 -55.89 10.06 14.56
C ASP A 173 -55.54 9.90 13.07
N ILE A 174 -56.53 10.14 12.21
CA ILE A 174 -56.51 9.85 10.77
C ILE A 174 -56.20 11.11 9.95
N THR A 175 -55.90 12.20 10.65
CA THR A 175 -55.63 13.50 10.07
C THR A 175 -54.14 13.71 9.94
N ILE A 176 -53.61 13.68 8.71
CA ILE A 176 -52.36 14.40 8.46
C ILE A 176 -52.74 15.88 8.45
N ASN A 177 -52.35 16.60 9.50
CA ASN A 177 -52.38 18.05 9.47
C ASN A 177 -50.96 18.59 9.62
N SER A 178 -50.63 19.61 8.83
CA SER A 178 -49.42 20.39 9.07
C SER A 178 -49.83 21.83 9.29
N ASN A 179 -49.78 22.27 10.55
CA ASN A 179 -49.84 23.69 10.83
C ASN A 179 -48.48 24.29 10.50
N SER A 180 -48.36 24.97 9.35
CA SER A 180 -47.14 25.67 8.93
C SER A 180 -45.91 24.74 8.81
N PRO A 181 -45.90 23.81 7.83
CA PRO A 181 -44.72 22.99 7.58
C PRO A 181 -43.52 23.87 7.23
N ILE A 182 -42.33 23.52 7.71
CA ILE A 182 -41.10 24.27 7.45
C ILE A 182 -40.71 24.04 5.99
N VAL A 183 -41.14 24.94 5.11
CA VAL A 183 -40.63 25.05 3.73
C VAL A 183 -39.33 25.84 3.78
N THR A 184 -38.17 25.19 3.63
CA THR A 184 -36.88 25.91 3.70
C THR A 184 -36.53 26.63 2.41
N ASN A 185 -37.14 26.28 1.27
CA ASN A 185 -36.97 27.00 0.00
C ASN A 185 -38.35 27.59 -0.37
N PRO A 186 -38.56 28.92 -0.36
CA PRO A 186 -39.88 29.49 -0.56
C PRO A 186 -40.47 29.13 -1.93
N ILE A 187 -41.73 28.72 -1.92
CA ILE A 187 -42.53 28.34 -3.08
C ILE A 187 -42.70 29.56 -4.01
N ASP A 188 -42.37 29.37 -5.28
CA ASP A 188 -42.61 30.32 -6.36
C ASP A 188 -44.08 30.25 -6.77
N LEU A 189 -44.87 31.16 -6.21
CA LEU A 189 -46.31 31.22 -6.43
C LEU A 189 -46.69 31.77 -7.81
N THR A 190 -45.73 32.04 -8.71
CA THR A 190 -46.03 32.32 -10.12
C THR A 190 -46.17 31.08 -10.97
N GLU A 191 -45.79 29.91 -10.44
CA GLU A 191 -45.78 28.63 -11.14
C GLU A 191 -46.74 27.63 -10.47
N ASN A 192 -46.97 26.47 -11.09
CA ASN A 192 -47.82 25.43 -10.51
C ASN A 192 -47.25 24.91 -9.18
N VAL A 193 -48.12 24.40 -8.31
CA VAL A 193 -47.72 23.70 -7.08
C VAL A 193 -48.49 22.40 -7.02
N GLY A 194 -47.83 21.29 -7.30
CA GLY A 194 -48.46 19.97 -7.24
C GLY A 194 -48.58 19.48 -5.81
N PHE A 195 -49.77 19.08 -5.41
CA PHE A 195 -50.09 18.40 -4.18
C PHE A 195 -50.64 17.03 -4.56
N ALA A 196 -49.90 15.97 -4.26
CA ALA A 196 -50.25 14.60 -4.61
C ALA A 196 -50.40 13.75 -3.34
N GLN A 197 -51.40 12.88 -3.31
CA GLN A 197 -51.67 11.99 -2.19
C GLN A 197 -51.31 10.54 -2.51
N VAL A 198 -50.81 9.79 -1.53
CA VAL A 198 -50.49 8.35 -1.68
C VAL A 198 -51.26 7.56 -0.63
N GLY A 199 -51.97 6.52 -1.08
CA GLY A 199 -52.94 5.76 -0.28
C GLY A 199 -52.73 4.26 -0.39
N ASN A 200 -53.14 3.52 0.64
CA ASN A 200 -52.84 2.07 0.72
C ASN A 200 -54.03 1.15 0.46
N THR A 201 -55.20 1.50 0.98
CA THR A 201 -56.34 0.57 1.08
C THR A 201 -57.65 1.35 1.07
N PHE A 202 -58.30 1.45 -0.09
CA PHE A 202 -59.68 1.95 -0.23
C PHE A 202 -60.56 0.80 -0.75
N ASN A 203 -61.70 0.54 -0.10
CA ASN A 203 -62.61 -0.53 -0.52
C ASN A 203 -63.88 0.08 -1.12
N PHE A 204 -64.00 0.11 -2.46
CA PHE A 204 -65.01 0.90 -3.18
C PHE A 204 -66.47 0.53 -2.88
N MET A 205 -66.76 -0.62 -2.26
CA MET A 205 -68.12 -1.14 -2.25
C MET A 205 -69.13 -0.38 -1.37
N ASN A 206 -68.74 0.55 -0.48
CA ASN A 206 -69.65 1.14 0.52
C ASN A 206 -69.48 2.64 0.88
N GLY A 207 -68.91 3.49 0.02
CA GLY A 207 -68.77 4.94 0.30
C GLY A 207 -67.57 5.30 1.20
N ASP A 208 -66.53 4.48 1.14
CA ASP A 208 -65.26 4.61 1.85
C ASP A 208 -64.34 5.60 1.10
N ALA A 209 -64.49 6.89 1.40
CA ALA A 209 -63.73 7.97 0.76
C ALA A 209 -62.90 8.78 1.77
N GLN A 210 -61.99 9.60 1.26
CA GLN A 210 -61.22 10.53 2.06
C GLN A 210 -61.36 11.95 1.52
N SER A 211 -61.84 12.86 2.37
CA SER A 211 -61.91 14.28 2.06
C SER A 211 -60.56 14.95 2.23
N ILE A 212 -60.07 15.61 1.18
CA ILE A 212 -58.79 16.30 1.19
C ILE A 212 -59.00 17.81 1.26
N PHE A 213 -58.35 18.46 2.21
CA PHE A 213 -58.38 19.90 2.39
C PHE A 213 -56.99 20.51 2.24
N PHE A 214 -56.93 21.69 1.65
CA PHE A 214 -55.73 22.50 1.56
C PHE A 214 -56.07 23.97 1.91
N ASN A 215 -55.37 24.54 2.89
CA ASN A 215 -55.66 25.85 3.50
C ASN A 215 -57.15 26.04 3.84
N ASN A 216 -57.77 24.98 4.38
CA ASN A 216 -59.20 24.87 4.73
C ASN A 216 -60.17 24.82 3.54
N SER A 217 -59.69 24.88 2.30
CA SER A 217 -60.50 24.62 1.10
C SER A 217 -60.59 23.12 0.86
N LEU A 218 -61.79 22.60 0.59
CA LEU A 218 -61.99 21.21 0.17
C LEU A 218 -61.51 21.06 -1.28
N LEU A 219 -60.53 20.18 -1.51
CA LEU A 219 -60.11 19.77 -2.85
C LEU A 219 -61.08 18.72 -3.41
N GLY A 220 -61.53 17.78 -2.59
CA GLY A 220 -62.57 16.82 -2.95
C GLY A 220 -62.50 15.52 -2.15
N ASN A 221 -63.14 14.46 -2.64
CA ASN A 221 -63.22 13.16 -1.98
C ASN A 221 -62.61 12.07 -2.85
N ILE A 222 -61.47 11.55 -2.43
CA ILE A 222 -60.79 10.46 -3.13
C ILE A 222 -61.22 9.10 -2.60
N ALA A 223 -61.34 8.11 -3.49
CA ALA A 223 -61.69 6.74 -3.18
C ALA A 223 -61.32 5.80 -4.34
N GLY A 224 -60.87 4.59 -3.96
CA GLY A 224 -60.80 3.43 -4.86
C GLY A 224 -59.43 2.97 -5.32
N PRO A 225 -59.36 1.89 -6.12
CA PRO A 225 -58.13 1.45 -6.72
C PRO A 225 -57.78 2.38 -7.87
N ASP A 226 -56.60 2.96 -7.76
CA ASP A 226 -55.84 3.63 -8.81
C ASP A 226 -55.73 2.79 -10.10
N GLN A 227 -55.73 3.43 -11.27
CA GLN A 227 -55.80 2.74 -12.55
C GLN A 227 -54.61 1.79 -12.80
N ILE A 228 -53.41 2.13 -12.33
CA ILE A 228 -52.21 1.28 -12.45
C ILE A 228 -52.26 0.11 -11.46
N SER A 229 -53.13 0.18 -10.46
CA SER A 229 -53.26 -0.77 -9.36
C SER A 229 -54.56 -1.58 -9.41
N SER A 230 -55.22 -1.65 -10.58
CA SER A 230 -56.60 -2.17 -10.75
C SER A 230 -56.81 -3.64 -10.40
N ASP A 231 -55.73 -4.43 -10.31
CA ASP A 231 -55.77 -5.86 -10.07
C ASP A 231 -56.01 -6.23 -8.59
N PHE A 232 -56.01 -5.23 -7.69
CA PHE A 232 -56.24 -5.43 -6.26
C PHE A 232 -57.35 -4.51 -5.73
N PHE A 233 -58.40 -5.10 -5.17
CA PHE A 233 -59.59 -4.37 -4.68
C PHE A 233 -59.35 -3.42 -3.49
N ALA A 234 -58.11 -3.32 -3.00
CA ALA A 234 -57.72 -2.52 -1.86
C ALA A 234 -56.32 -1.93 -2.05
N SER A 235 -55.96 -1.49 -3.26
CA SER A 235 -54.62 -0.96 -3.59
C SER A 235 -54.41 0.52 -3.31
N GLY A 236 -55.46 1.25 -2.91
CA GLY A 236 -55.33 2.68 -2.65
C GLY A 236 -55.50 3.56 -3.89
N THR A 237 -55.66 4.86 -3.66
CA THR A 237 -55.66 5.95 -4.65
C THR A 237 -54.33 6.68 -4.51
N ASN A 238 -53.62 6.92 -5.60
CA ASN A 238 -52.30 7.54 -5.59
C ASN A 238 -52.21 8.61 -6.67
N GLY A 239 -51.67 9.77 -6.33
CA GLY A 239 -51.41 10.86 -7.26
C GLY A 239 -50.09 10.65 -7.98
N HIS A 240 -50.16 10.40 -9.28
CA HIS A 240 -49.08 10.21 -10.21
C HIS A 240 -48.90 11.49 -11.03
N PHE A 241 -47.67 11.98 -11.06
CA PHE A 241 -47.41 13.27 -11.65
C PHE A 241 -46.00 13.40 -12.19
N GLN A 242 -45.85 14.35 -13.08
CA GLN A 242 -44.59 14.91 -13.50
C GLN A 242 -44.58 16.41 -13.18
N TYR A 243 -43.50 16.87 -12.55
CA TYR A 243 -43.25 18.28 -12.33
C TYR A 243 -41.92 18.69 -12.96
N SER A 244 -41.94 19.66 -13.87
CA SER A 244 -40.75 20.17 -14.54
C SER A 244 -40.88 21.65 -14.84
N ASN A 245 -39.90 22.44 -14.39
CA ASN A 245 -39.75 23.86 -14.72
C ASN A 245 -41.06 24.68 -14.62
N GLY A 246 -41.71 24.60 -13.45
CA GLY A 246 -42.94 25.34 -13.17
C GLY A 246 -44.23 24.68 -13.69
N VAL A 247 -44.11 23.64 -14.51
CA VAL A 247 -45.23 22.92 -15.11
C VAL A 247 -45.50 21.63 -14.34
N LEU A 248 -46.74 21.46 -13.91
CA LEU A 248 -47.28 20.21 -13.35
C LEU A 248 -48.09 19.50 -14.43
N SER A 249 -47.88 18.20 -14.58
CA SER A 249 -48.64 17.31 -15.46
C SER A 249 -49.06 16.08 -14.68
N GLY A 250 -50.34 15.71 -14.75
CA GLY A 250 -50.83 14.45 -14.21
C GLY A 250 -50.42 13.28 -15.12
N LEU A 251 -50.23 12.13 -14.51
CA LEU A 251 -50.05 10.85 -15.20
C LEU A 251 -51.32 10.02 -14.94
N ASP A 252 -51.45 8.87 -15.61
CA ASP A 252 -52.65 8.01 -15.56
C ASP A 252 -54.03 8.72 -15.60
N ASP A 253 -54.83 8.63 -14.54
CA ASP A 253 -56.12 9.25 -14.33
C ASP A 253 -56.09 10.50 -13.43
N ASP A 254 -54.91 10.94 -13.01
CA ASP A 254 -54.72 12.20 -12.30
C ASP A 254 -54.72 13.44 -13.22
N ASP A 255 -55.43 14.50 -12.83
CA ASP A 255 -55.48 15.78 -13.57
C ASP A 255 -54.86 16.90 -12.70
N PRO A 256 -53.92 17.71 -13.21
CA PRO A 256 -53.31 18.80 -12.45
C PRO A 256 -54.24 20.02 -12.31
N ASP A 257 -55.44 19.84 -11.78
CA ASP A 257 -56.44 20.87 -11.54
C ASP A 257 -56.65 21.16 -10.02
N LEU A 258 -57.70 21.88 -9.62
CA LEU A 258 -57.90 22.22 -8.20
C LEU A 258 -58.63 21.12 -7.40
N ILE A 259 -59.11 20.09 -8.07
CA ILE A 259 -60.05 19.10 -7.55
C ILE A 259 -59.28 17.80 -7.31
N MET A 260 -59.69 17.05 -6.29
CA MET A 260 -59.26 15.65 -6.09
C MET A 260 -60.51 14.83 -5.85
N ASP A 261 -60.99 14.07 -6.84
CA ASP A 261 -62.25 13.32 -6.72
C ASP A 261 -62.12 11.90 -7.29
N SER A 262 -62.79 10.95 -6.63
CA SER A 262 -62.69 9.53 -6.98
C SER A 262 -61.22 9.07 -7.02
N THR A 263 -60.69 8.70 -8.17
CA THR A 263 -59.35 8.13 -8.29
C THR A 263 -58.27 9.17 -8.61
N ASP A 264 -58.66 10.43 -8.82
CA ASP A 264 -57.75 11.57 -9.01
C ASP A 264 -57.25 12.10 -7.66
N ALA A 265 -55.98 11.84 -7.38
CA ALA A 265 -55.28 12.19 -6.15
C ALA A 265 -54.15 13.21 -6.39
N LEU A 266 -54.25 14.00 -7.47
CA LEU A 266 -53.37 15.14 -7.76
C LEU A 266 -54.15 16.46 -7.75
N SER A 267 -53.54 17.53 -7.25
CA SER A 267 -54.09 18.88 -7.42
C SER A 267 -53.01 19.93 -7.55
N ASN A 268 -53.22 20.92 -8.41
CA ASN A 268 -52.49 22.17 -8.46
C ASN A 268 -53.01 23.17 -7.41
N VAL A 269 -52.38 23.18 -6.23
CA VAL A 269 -52.79 24.00 -5.08
C VAL A 269 -52.17 25.40 -5.06
N GLN A 270 -51.49 25.83 -6.14
CA GLN A 270 -50.82 27.14 -6.23
C GLN A 270 -51.72 28.27 -5.72
N THR A 271 -52.96 28.35 -6.24
CA THR A 271 -53.90 29.44 -5.94
C THR A 271 -54.42 29.44 -4.51
N LEU A 272 -54.22 28.33 -3.79
CA LEU A 272 -54.63 28.21 -2.39
C LEU A 272 -53.53 28.62 -1.41
N ILE A 273 -52.29 28.84 -1.87
CA ILE A 273 -51.16 29.20 -1.01
C ILE A 273 -51.05 30.71 -0.88
N ASN A 274 -51.24 31.21 0.34
CA ASN A 274 -51.15 32.64 0.65
C ASN A 274 -49.74 33.10 1.08
N SER A 275 -48.86 32.17 1.42
CA SER A 275 -47.50 32.46 1.88
C SER A 275 -46.50 31.45 1.28
N PRO A 276 -45.41 31.90 0.64
CA PRO A 276 -44.38 31.03 0.05
C PRO A 276 -43.74 30.02 1.01
N THR A 277 -43.85 30.23 2.31
CA THR A 277 -43.20 29.39 3.33
C THR A 277 -44.18 28.74 4.30
N SER A 278 -45.49 28.90 4.10
CA SER A 278 -46.49 28.41 5.04
C SER A 278 -47.79 28.05 4.34
N PHE A 279 -48.25 26.83 4.60
CA PHE A 279 -49.55 26.32 4.19
C PHE A 279 -50.08 25.36 5.26
N TYR A 280 -51.31 24.92 5.06
CA TYR A 280 -52.01 23.94 5.86
C TYR A 280 -52.67 22.94 4.92
N PHE A 281 -52.71 21.68 5.31
CA PHE A 281 -53.53 20.68 4.64
C PHE A 281 -54.09 19.74 5.68
N GLU A 282 -55.21 19.09 5.35
CA GLU A 282 -55.93 18.19 6.24
C GLU A 282 -56.56 17.06 5.43
N CYS A 283 -56.27 15.81 5.76
CA CYS A 283 -56.98 14.67 5.17
C CYS A 283 -57.96 14.10 6.20
N LYS A 284 -59.26 14.00 5.86
CA LYS A 284 -60.31 13.46 6.74
C LYS A 284 -60.89 12.19 6.17
N PRO A 285 -60.88 11.07 6.90
CA PRO A 285 -61.58 9.88 6.48
C PRO A 285 -63.10 10.12 6.55
N GLN A 286 -63.83 9.54 5.61
CA GLN A 286 -65.28 9.41 5.71
C GLN A 286 -65.57 7.99 6.22
N GLU A 287 -65.85 7.83 7.51
CA GLU A 287 -65.92 6.50 8.13
C GLU A 287 -67.08 5.63 7.64
N PHE A 288 -66.79 4.35 7.42
CA PHE A 288 -67.78 3.28 7.51
C PHE A 288 -67.24 2.09 8.33
N TRP A 289 -67.91 1.77 9.44
CA TRP A 289 -67.64 0.58 10.29
C TRP A 289 -66.21 0.47 10.89
N ASN A 290 -65.66 1.56 11.42
CA ASN A 290 -64.36 1.58 12.12
C ASN A 290 -63.16 1.09 11.29
N VAL A 291 -63.27 0.97 9.96
CA VAL A 291 -62.14 0.72 9.08
C VAL A 291 -61.87 2.03 8.36
N THR A 292 -60.73 2.66 8.60
CA THR A 292 -60.46 4.01 8.13
C THR A 292 -59.37 3.99 7.08
N ASN A 293 -59.63 4.69 5.97
CA ASN A 293 -58.63 4.95 4.94
C ASN A 293 -57.39 5.61 5.52
N THR A 294 -56.21 5.12 5.13
CA THR A 294 -54.94 5.69 5.58
C THR A 294 -54.25 6.41 4.44
N THR A 295 -54.17 7.74 4.53
CA THR A 295 -53.15 8.49 3.79
C THR A 295 -51.80 8.02 4.28
N GLN A 296 -50.98 7.49 3.38
CA GLN A 296 -49.62 7.07 3.70
C GLN A 296 -48.64 8.23 3.57
N ALA A 297 -48.78 8.99 2.48
CA ALA A 297 -47.91 10.12 2.22
C ALA A 297 -48.62 11.22 1.43
N ILE A 298 -48.04 12.42 1.52
CA ILE A 298 -48.40 13.59 0.72
C ILE A 298 -47.12 14.16 0.13
N ILE A 299 -47.21 14.67 -1.09
CA ILE A 299 -46.06 15.18 -1.83
C ILE A 299 -46.42 16.53 -2.36
N LEU A 300 -45.59 17.51 -2.01
CA LEU A 300 -45.70 18.85 -2.54
C LEU A 300 -44.55 19.08 -3.51
N SER A 301 -44.82 19.32 -4.79
CA SER A 301 -43.82 19.68 -5.80
C SER A 301 -44.02 21.12 -6.25
N TYR A 302 -42.93 21.89 -6.37
CA TYR A 302 -43.02 23.31 -6.70
C TYR A 302 -41.72 23.85 -7.27
N GLN A 303 -41.78 25.02 -7.89
CA GLN A 303 -40.60 25.81 -8.24
C GLN A 303 -40.24 26.71 -7.05
N SER A 304 -38.96 26.84 -6.74
CA SER A 304 -38.47 27.72 -5.66
C SER A 304 -38.12 29.12 -6.20
N THR A 305 -38.38 30.14 -5.39
CA THR A 305 -38.06 31.55 -5.70
C THR A 305 -36.57 31.90 -5.59
N CYS A 306 -35.70 30.92 -5.32
CA CYS A 306 -34.29 31.15 -5.02
C CYS A 306 -33.58 31.77 -6.24
N PRO A 307 -33.13 33.05 -6.16
CA PRO A 307 -32.33 33.62 -7.23
C PRO A 307 -31.00 32.87 -7.26
N SER A 308 -30.51 32.59 -8.47
CA SER A 308 -29.16 32.05 -8.66
C SER A 308 -28.14 33.05 -8.15
N PHE A 309 -27.70 32.92 -6.89
CA PHE A 309 -26.55 33.67 -6.39
C PHE A 309 -25.27 33.01 -6.91
N SER A 310 -24.30 33.84 -7.28
CA SER A 310 -22.99 33.35 -7.74
C SER A 310 -22.21 32.80 -6.55
N TYR A 311 -21.73 31.55 -6.67
CA TYR A 311 -20.91 30.89 -5.66
C TYR A 311 -19.68 30.26 -6.31
N THR A 312 -18.61 30.14 -5.53
CA THR A 312 -17.43 29.33 -5.87
C THR A 312 -17.05 28.48 -4.67
N HIS A 313 -16.36 27.36 -4.90
CA HIS A 313 -15.88 26.47 -3.84
C HIS A 313 -14.58 25.80 -4.27
N SER A 314 -13.86 25.21 -3.31
CA SER A 314 -12.69 24.38 -3.56
C SER A 314 -12.99 23.28 -4.57
N SER A 315 -12.08 23.05 -5.51
CA SER A 315 -12.06 21.83 -6.30
C SER A 315 -11.57 20.65 -5.46
N ASP A 316 -11.79 19.44 -5.95
CA ASP A 316 -11.14 18.26 -5.41
C ASP A 316 -9.62 18.43 -5.41
N THR A 317 -8.97 17.99 -4.34
CA THR A 317 -7.52 18.16 -4.13
C THR A 317 -6.89 16.89 -3.59
N THR A 318 -5.56 16.79 -3.71
CA THR A 318 -4.77 15.67 -3.20
C THR A 318 -3.62 16.21 -2.36
N ILE A 319 -3.40 15.63 -1.18
CA ILE A 319 -2.39 16.05 -0.20
C ILE A 319 -1.68 14.85 0.43
N CYS A 320 -0.59 15.11 1.14
CA CYS A 320 0.08 14.12 1.99
C CYS A 320 -0.58 14.01 3.37
N PRO A 321 -0.32 12.92 4.12
CA PRO A 321 -0.93 12.73 5.44
C PRO A 321 -0.52 13.84 6.40
N ASN A 322 -1.51 14.42 7.09
CA ASN A 322 -1.37 15.53 8.04
C ASN A 322 -0.86 16.85 7.46
N GLU A 323 -0.79 16.97 6.13
CA GLU A 323 -0.54 18.25 5.48
C GLU A 323 -1.81 19.14 5.58
N PRO A 324 -1.71 20.39 6.05
CA PRO A 324 -2.86 21.27 6.14
C PRO A 324 -3.27 21.78 4.75
N VAL A 325 -4.56 21.68 4.41
CA VAL A 325 -5.10 22.26 3.17
C VAL A 325 -6.25 23.21 3.44
N GLN A 326 -6.16 24.40 2.87
CA GLN A 326 -7.19 25.43 2.97
C GLN A 326 -8.32 25.13 1.98
N LEU A 327 -9.51 24.85 2.51
CA LEU A 327 -10.74 24.79 1.71
C LEU A 327 -11.41 26.17 1.71
N PHE A 328 -12.27 26.44 0.73
CA PHE A 328 -13.05 27.66 0.64
C PHE A 328 -14.41 27.47 -0.03
N ALA A 329 -15.34 28.34 0.32
CA ALA A 329 -16.63 28.54 -0.34
C ALA A 329 -17.01 30.03 -0.30
N THR A 330 -17.64 30.54 -1.35
CA THR A 330 -18.06 31.95 -1.47
C THR A 330 -19.50 32.07 -1.97
N GLY A 331 -20.08 33.27 -1.91
CA GLY A 331 -21.42 33.57 -2.43
C GLY A 331 -22.54 33.60 -1.40
N GLY A 332 -22.33 33.01 -0.22
CA GLY A 332 -23.26 33.03 0.91
C GLY A 332 -22.82 33.94 2.06
N VAL A 333 -23.70 34.10 3.04
CA VAL A 333 -23.43 34.75 4.34
C VAL A 333 -23.07 33.71 5.40
N ASN A 334 -23.66 32.52 5.29
CA ASN A 334 -23.51 31.41 6.21
C ASN A 334 -23.04 30.15 5.48
N TYR A 335 -22.37 29.27 6.23
CA TYR A 335 -21.72 28.08 5.70
C TYR A 335 -21.89 26.89 6.66
N GLU A 336 -21.95 25.69 6.10
CA GLU A 336 -21.96 24.45 6.88
C GLU A 336 -21.22 23.34 6.13
N TRP A 337 -20.17 22.80 6.72
CA TRP A 337 -19.34 21.73 6.20
C TRP A 337 -19.62 20.43 6.97
N LEU A 338 -19.89 19.35 6.23
CA LEU A 338 -20.11 18.02 6.80
C LEU A 338 -19.24 16.97 6.09
N PRO A 339 -18.65 16.01 6.82
CA PRO A 339 -18.56 15.97 8.29
C PRO A 339 -17.68 17.10 8.84
N ALA A 340 -17.77 17.39 10.14
CA ALA A 340 -16.89 18.40 10.79
C ALA A 340 -15.49 17.85 11.12
N ALA A 341 -15.31 16.52 11.10
CA ALA A 341 -14.05 15.87 11.45
C ALA A 341 -12.90 16.33 10.55
N GLY A 342 -11.74 16.61 11.15
CA GLY A 342 -10.55 17.07 10.44
C GLY A 342 -10.57 18.53 9.99
N LEU A 343 -11.68 19.26 10.14
CA LEU A 343 -11.78 20.69 9.79
C LEU A 343 -11.51 21.58 11.00
N SER A 344 -10.86 22.72 10.77
CA SER A 344 -10.65 23.76 11.79
C SER A 344 -11.96 24.44 12.24
N CYS A 345 -12.96 24.49 11.37
CA CYS A 345 -14.32 24.97 11.65
C CYS A 345 -15.31 24.33 10.68
N SER A 346 -16.54 24.06 11.12
CA SER A 346 -17.60 23.53 10.24
C SER A 346 -18.57 24.60 9.75
N THR A 347 -18.53 25.83 10.29
CA THR A 347 -19.52 26.88 9.98
C THR A 347 -18.92 28.12 9.29
N CYS A 348 -17.65 28.02 8.87
CA CYS A 348 -16.90 29.11 8.28
C CYS A 348 -16.77 28.96 6.75
N ALA A 349 -16.52 30.07 6.05
CA ALA A 349 -16.31 30.06 4.60
C ALA A 349 -15.04 29.31 4.18
N ASN A 350 -14.02 29.30 5.04
CA ASN A 350 -12.65 28.90 4.73
C ASN A 350 -12.05 27.98 5.81
N PRO A 351 -12.53 26.73 5.96
CA PRO A 351 -11.93 25.80 6.91
C PRO A 351 -10.60 25.25 6.40
N VAL A 352 -9.72 24.88 7.34
CA VAL A 352 -8.49 24.15 7.05
C VAL A 352 -8.72 22.69 7.40
N PHE A 353 -8.48 21.79 6.45
CA PHE A 353 -8.46 20.35 6.71
C PHE A 353 -7.07 19.90 7.15
N VAL A 354 -7.01 19.07 8.18
CA VAL A 354 -5.83 18.30 8.61
C VAL A 354 -6.27 16.89 8.94
N GLY A 355 -5.67 15.89 8.28
CA GLY A 355 -5.95 14.48 8.53
C GLY A 355 -5.05 13.54 7.74
N ASP A 356 -5.12 12.25 8.08
CA ASP A 356 -4.30 11.17 7.51
C ASP A 356 -5.08 10.24 6.56
N SER A 357 -6.36 10.50 6.37
CA SER A 357 -7.28 9.68 5.56
C SER A 357 -8.12 10.54 4.63
N SER A 358 -8.38 10.00 3.44
CA SER A 358 -9.17 10.68 2.41
C SER A 358 -10.60 10.95 2.90
N GLN A 359 -11.08 12.17 2.71
CA GLN A 359 -12.36 12.62 3.24
C GLN A 359 -13.17 13.36 2.17
N LEU A 360 -14.44 12.98 2.04
CA LEU A 360 -15.42 13.72 1.25
C LEU A 360 -16.13 14.70 2.17
N TYR A 361 -16.11 15.98 1.81
CA TYR A 361 -16.87 17.04 2.44
C TYR A 361 -18.03 17.48 1.58
N THR A 362 -19.08 17.99 2.21
CA THR A 362 -20.16 18.74 1.58
C THR A 362 -20.26 20.10 2.24
N VAL A 363 -20.23 21.17 1.45
CA VAL A 363 -20.45 22.55 1.91
C VAL A 363 -21.84 23.02 1.50
N ARG A 364 -22.63 23.46 2.47
CA ARG A 364 -23.86 24.24 2.28
C ARG A 364 -23.53 25.72 2.40
N ILE A 365 -24.01 26.53 1.45
CA ILE A 365 -23.76 27.97 1.33
C ILE A 365 -25.10 28.67 1.26
N TRP A 366 -25.37 29.68 2.10
CA TRP A 366 -26.65 30.42 2.06
C TRP A 366 -26.53 31.86 2.52
N GLY A 367 -27.35 32.76 1.97
CA GLY A 367 -27.40 34.18 2.37
C GLY A 367 -28.55 34.50 3.34
N ASN A 368 -29.73 34.01 3.02
CA ASN A 368 -30.90 33.93 3.89
C ASN A 368 -31.31 32.45 4.01
N ASP A 369 -31.93 32.04 5.12
CA ASP A 369 -32.23 30.61 5.38
C ASP A 369 -33.13 29.98 4.32
N SER A 370 -33.77 30.82 3.49
CA SER A 370 -34.66 30.49 2.37
C SER A 370 -33.97 30.04 1.06
N CYS A 371 -32.65 30.13 0.92
CA CYS A 371 -31.98 29.84 -0.36
C CYS A 371 -30.53 29.37 -0.11
N SER A 372 -30.32 28.05 -0.22
CA SER A 372 -29.02 27.42 0.05
C SER A 372 -28.55 26.52 -1.10
N VAL A 373 -27.24 26.50 -1.35
CA VAL A 373 -26.59 25.64 -2.35
C VAL A 373 -25.68 24.66 -1.63
N VAL A 374 -25.72 23.37 -1.99
CA VAL A 374 -24.85 22.33 -1.44
C VAL A 374 -23.88 21.80 -2.49
N ARG A 375 -22.58 21.74 -2.19
CA ARG A 375 -21.53 21.24 -3.11
C ARG A 375 -20.58 20.25 -2.44
N PRO A 376 -20.15 19.19 -3.14
CA PRO A 376 -19.13 18.27 -2.63
C PRO A 376 -17.72 18.83 -2.86
N VAL A 377 -16.79 18.46 -1.98
CA VAL A 377 -15.33 18.67 -2.12
C VAL A 377 -14.62 17.42 -1.61
N MET A 378 -13.86 16.74 -2.47
CA MET A 378 -13.08 15.57 -2.10
C MET A 378 -11.62 15.94 -1.80
N VAL A 379 -11.16 15.63 -0.59
CA VAL A 379 -9.75 15.70 -0.22
C VAL A 379 -9.18 14.28 -0.23
N HIS A 380 -8.33 14.00 -1.21
CA HIS A 380 -7.60 12.74 -1.30
C HIS A 380 -6.32 12.82 -0.46
N VAL A 381 -6.20 11.98 0.56
CA VAL A 381 -4.94 11.83 1.30
C VAL A 381 -4.21 10.62 0.74
N ARG A 382 -3.06 10.86 0.11
CA ARG A 382 -2.19 9.82 -0.45
C ARG A 382 -1.18 9.40 0.60
N GLN A 383 -1.15 8.10 0.91
CA GLN A 383 -0.16 7.58 1.85
C GLN A 383 1.25 7.73 1.27
N GLN A 384 2.23 7.93 2.16
CA GLN A 384 3.63 8.02 1.76
C GLN A 384 4.08 6.69 1.14
N PRO A 385 4.96 6.73 0.12
CA PRO A 385 5.45 5.52 -0.51
C PRO A 385 6.37 4.73 0.43
N THR A 386 6.33 3.40 0.33
CA THR A 386 7.15 2.52 1.18
C THR A 386 8.11 1.63 0.38
N ILE A 387 9.26 1.31 0.98
CA ILE A 387 10.27 0.43 0.41
C ILE A 387 10.07 -0.99 0.96
N ALA A 388 9.95 -1.98 0.08
CA ALA A 388 9.85 -3.39 0.47
C ALA A 388 11.21 -3.99 0.86
N SER A 389 12.25 -3.70 0.08
CA SER A 389 13.59 -4.24 0.32
C SER A 389 14.68 -3.34 -0.24
N LEU A 390 15.84 -3.39 0.40
CA LEU A 390 17.07 -2.72 -0.02
C LEU A 390 18.17 -3.78 -0.13
N VAL A 391 18.81 -3.84 -1.28
CA VAL A 391 19.95 -4.70 -1.55
C VAL A 391 21.16 -3.81 -1.81
N THR A 392 22.25 -4.06 -1.09
CA THR A 392 23.50 -3.29 -1.22
C THR A 392 24.66 -4.19 -1.60
N SER A 393 25.56 -3.70 -2.45
CA SER A 393 26.87 -4.32 -2.67
C SER A 393 27.95 -3.48 -2.02
N ALA A 394 28.86 -4.13 -1.27
CA ALA A 394 29.94 -3.47 -0.56
C ALA A 394 30.97 -2.86 -1.53
N THR A 395 31.65 -1.80 -1.10
CA THR A 395 32.81 -1.26 -1.81
C THR A 395 34.05 -2.10 -1.53
N THR A 396 34.92 -2.29 -2.50
CA THR A 396 36.24 -2.90 -2.24
C THR A 396 37.31 -1.82 -2.05
N CYS A 397 38.03 -1.89 -0.94
CA CYS A 397 39.28 -1.13 -0.73
C CYS A 397 39.19 0.39 -1.00
N GLY A 398 38.10 1.05 -0.57
CA GLY A 398 37.90 2.50 -0.71
C GLY A 398 37.54 2.97 -2.13
N LEU A 399 37.22 2.05 -3.04
CA LEU A 399 36.69 2.39 -4.36
C LEU A 399 35.20 2.69 -4.30
N ASN A 400 34.76 3.69 -5.07
CA ASN A 400 33.36 4.00 -5.25
C ASN A 400 32.75 2.99 -6.24
N GLN A 401 32.51 1.76 -5.78
CA GLN A 401 31.97 0.64 -6.55
C GLN A 401 30.71 0.04 -5.91
N GLY A 402 30.31 0.55 -4.74
CA GLY A 402 29.12 0.09 -4.06
C GLY A 402 27.88 0.34 -4.90
N THR A 403 26.89 -0.52 -4.71
CA THR A 403 25.59 -0.40 -5.38
C THR A 403 24.46 -0.45 -4.37
N LEU A 404 23.38 0.22 -4.70
CA LEU A 404 22.12 0.20 -3.98
C LEU A 404 20.99 -0.13 -4.97
N GLN A 405 20.22 -1.16 -4.66
CA GLN A 405 18.99 -1.50 -5.37
C GLN A 405 17.83 -1.52 -4.38
N GLY A 406 16.87 -0.61 -4.55
CA GLY A 406 15.60 -0.62 -3.84
C GLY A 406 14.51 -1.37 -4.60
N THR A 407 13.57 -1.98 -3.87
CA THR A 407 12.30 -2.51 -4.40
C THR A 407 11.16 -1.85 -3.64
N LEU A 408 10.17 -1.32 -4.37
CA LEU A 408 8.97 -0.71 -3.76
C LEU A 408 8.05 -1.79 -3.19
N ALA A 409 7.36 -1.48 -2.08
CA ALA A 409 6.27 -2.32 -1.59
C ALA A 409 4.96 -2.04 -2.32
N ASP A 410 4.78 -0.79 -2.76
CA ASP A 410 3.56 -0.31 -3.38
C ASP A 410 3.70 -0.27 -4.91
N SER A 411 2.59 -0.43 -5.62
CA SER A 411 2.51 -0.27 -7.09
C SER A 411 2.42 1.19 -7.54
N VAL A 412 2.78 2.13 -6.66
CA VAL A 412 2.72 3.57 -6.91
C VAL A 412 3.95 4.00 -7.70
N ALA A 413 3.74 4.73 -8.79
CA ALA A 413 4.84 5.36 -9.52
C ALA A 413 5.50 6.44 -8.65
N VAL A 414 6.80 6.28 -8.38
CA VAL A 414 7.62 7.21 -7.59
C VAL A 414 8.97 7.41 -8.25
N GLN A 415 9.60 8.53 -7.92
CA GLN A 415 10.97 8.85 -8.29
C GLN A 415 11.87 8.72 -7.06
N PHE A 416 13.12 8.33 -7.28
CA PHE A 416 14.12 8.10 -6.25
C PHE A 416 15.21 9.16 -6.36
N SER A 417 15.70 9.63 -5.22
CA SER A 417 16.89 10.49 -5.14
C SER A 417 17.78 9.98 -4.01
N LEU A 418 19.09 9.90 -4.30
CA LEU A 418 20.11 9.54 -3.33
C LEU A 418 20.93 10.78 -2.98
N ASP A 419 21.10 11.05 -1.68
CA ASP A 419 21.89 12.17 -1.14
C ASP A 419 21.51 13.54 -1.73
N ASN A 420 20.20 13.77 -1.93
CA ASN A 420 19.65 14.96 -2.60
C ASN A 420 20.12 15.14 -4.06
N GLY A 421 20.50 14.04 -4.72
CA GLY A 421 20.80 13.99 -6.15
C GLY A 421 19.55 14.11 -7.03
N PRO A 422 19.71 13.93 -8.37
CA PRO A 422 18.59 14.00 -9.31
C PRO A 422 17.55 12.91 -9.05
N LEU A 423 16.30 13.22 -9.39
CA LEU A 423 15.19 12.27 -9.35
C LEU A 423 15.30 11.28 -10.51
N LEU A 424 15.22 9.98 -10.20
CA LEU A 424 15.32 8.87 -11.13
C LEU A 424 14.08 7.98 -11.03
N ASP A 425 13.65 7.37 -12.13
CA ASP A 425 12.48 6.46 -12.11
C ASP A 425 12.84 5.03 -11.61
N THR A 426 14.12 4.76 -11.37
CA THR A 426 14.60 3.47 -10.84
C THR A 426 15.37 3.67 -9.54
N ALA A 427 15.21 2.72 -8.62
CA ALA A 427 15.92 2.69 -7.35
C ALA A 427 17.30 2.04 -7.46
N PHE A 428 18.01 2.22 -8.58
CA PHE A 428 19.34 1.65 -8.79
C PHE A 428 20.40 2.74 -8.82
N PHE A 429 21.32 2.67 -7.86
CA PHE A 429 22.46 3.58 -7.75
C PHE A 429 23.76 2.77 -7.76
N SER A 430 24.76 3.27 -8.47
CA SER A 430 26.07 2.67 -8.59
C SER A 430 27.17 3.69 -8.35
N ASN A 431 28.40 3.22 -8.25
CA ASN A 431 29.57 4.03 -7.91
C ASN A 431 29.45 4.73 -6.54
N LEU A 432 28.87 4.04 -5.56
CA LEU A 432 28.73 4.55 -4.21
C LEU A 432 30.00 4.28 -3.39
N ALA A 433 30.37 5.25 -2.56
CA ALA A 433 31.42 5.09 -1.56
C ALA A 433 30.90 4.24 -0.37
N ALA A 434 31.80 3.74 0.48
CA ALA A 434 31.37 3.15 1.74
C ALA A 434 30.88 4.24 2.70
N GLY A 435 29.84 3.92 3.46
CA GLY A 435 29.24 4.84 4.42
C GLY A 435 27.72 4.92 4.31
N SER A 436 27.15 5.91 4.98
CA SER A 436 25.71 6.13 5.00
C SER A 436 25.28 7.05 3.87
N HIS A 437 24.25 6.64 3.15
CA HIS A 437 23.56 7.40 2.10
C HIS A 437 22.11 7.62 2.48
N THR A 438 21.53 8.76 2.11
CA THR A 438 20.11 9.07 2.32
C THR A 438 19.34 8.79 1.04
N LEU A 439 18.50 7.76 1.05
CA LEU A 439 17.59 7.45 -0.05
C LEU A 439 16.24 8.12 0.22
N SER A 440 15.77 8.92 -0.73
CA SER A 440 14.46 9.56 -0.70
C SER A 440 13.59 9.10 -1.88
N LEU A 441 12.31 8.92 -1.61
CA LEU A 441 11.27 8.58 -2.58
C LEU A 441 10.34 9.79 -2.70
N HIS A 442 9.88 10.08 -3.91
CA HIS A 442 9.00 11.19 -4.22
C HIS A 442 7.88 10.69 -5.13
N ASP A 443 6.63 10.77 -4.68
CA ASP A 443 5.50 10.43 -5.53
C ASP A 443 5.10 11.59 -6.47
N ALA A 444 4.21 11.33 -7.42
CA ALA A 444 3.74 12.34 -8.38
C ALA A 444 2.95 13.50 -7.75
N VAL A 445 2.56 13.39 -6.48
CA VAL A 445 1.81 14.40 -5.73
C VAL A 445 2.75 15.26 -4.87
N GLY A 446 4.00 14.82 -4.69
CA GLY A 446 5.01 15.49 -3.87
C GLY A 446 5.17 14.90 -2.47
N CYS A 447 4.52 13.77 -2.17
CA CYS A 447 4.73 13.08 -0.91
C CYS A 447 6.07 12.35 -0.93
N SER A 448 6.91 12.68 0.05
CA SER A 448 8.24 12.11 0.18
C SER A 448 8.42 11.26 1.42
N PHE A 449 9.26 10.24 1.30
CA PHE A 449 9.76 9.40 2.40
C PHE A 449 11.27 9.27 2.23
N ASP A 450 12.03 9.37 3.33
CA ASP A 450 13.48 9.15 3.31
C ASP A 450 13.94 8.10 4.33
N THR A 451 15.10 7.50 4.05
CA THR A 451 15.74 6.53 4.93
C THR A 451 17.25 6.51 4.72
N LEU A 452 17.97 6.03 5.73
CA LEU A 452 19.42 5.85 5.67
C LEU A 452 19.78 4.44 5.23
N VAL A 453 20.68 4.34 4.27
CA VAL A 453 21.23 3.08 3.76
C VAL A 453 22.73 3.06 3.94
N ASN A 454 23.28 2.00 4.51
CA ASN A 454 24.71 1.87 4.75
C ASN A 454 25.37 0.93 3.72
N ILE A 455 26.30 1.46 2.93
CA ILE A 455 27.14 0.67 2.03
C ILE A 455 28.39 0.20 2.81
N ALA A 456 28.53 -1.11 2.96
CA ALA A 456 29.67 -1.71 3.66
C ALA A 456 30.99 -1.59 2.87
N ALA A 457 32.13 -1.68 3.56
CA ALA A 457 33.44 -1.83 2.94
C ALA A 457 33.94 -3.28 3.08
N ASP A 458 34.31 -3.89 1.96
CA ASP A 458 34.99 -5.18 1.87
C ASP A 458 36.50 -4.94 1.68
N THR A 459 37.30 -5.51 2.57
CA THR A 459 38.77 -5.37 2.60
C THR A 459 39.49 -6.70 2.38
N THR A 460 38.93 -7.63 1.60
CA THR A 460 39.46 -8.99 1.37
C THR A 460 40.74 -9.08 0.51
N VAL A 461 41.67 -8.11 0.61
CA VAL A 461 43.02 -8.28 0.05
C VAL A 461 43.73 -9.39 0.84
N SER A 462 44.34 -10.33 0.13
CA SER A 462 45.12 -11.40 0.75
C SER A 462 46.52 -11.44 0.14
N ALA A 463 47.53 -11.11 0.94
CA ALA A 463 48.92 -11.18 0.53
C ALA A 463 49.42 -12.63 0.65
N LEU A 464 50.04 -13.13 -0.40
CA LEU A 464 50.63 -14.47 -0.40
C LEU A 464 51.78 -14.55 -1.40
N PHE A 465 52.85 -15.25 -1.04
CA PHE A 465 53.94 -15.57 -1.96
C PHE A 465 54.68 -16.83 -1.52
N THR A 466 55.48 -17.39 -2.42
CA THR A 466 56.43 -18.46 -2.10
C THR A 466 57.87 -18.00 -2.31
N ALA A 467 58.79 -18.53 -1.50
CA ALA A 467 60.23 -18.33 -1.62
C ALA A 467 60.94 -19.68 -1.72
N THR A 468 61.66 -19.94 -2.81
CA THR A 468 62.28 -21.23 -3.09
C THR A 468 63.74 -21.11 -3.55
N PRO A 469 64.68 -21.89 -2.98
CA PRO A 469 64.53 -22.74 -1.80
C PRO A 469 64.43 -21.91 -0.49
N SER A 470 63.77 -22.46 0.54
CA SER A 470 63.66 -21.82 1.87
C SER A 470 64.91 -22.01 2.74
N SER A 471 65.89 -22.80 2.30
CA SER A 471 67.19 -22.93 2.96
C SER A 471 68.28 -23.44 2.01
N GLY A 472 69.55 -23.11 2.27
CA GLY A 472 70.68 -23.60 1.48
C GLY A 472 72.03 -23.01 1.87
N ALA A 473 73.10 -23.45 1.19
CA ALA A 473 74.45 -22.95 1.41
C ALA A 473 74.68 -21.59 0.73
N ALA A 474 75.43 -20.69 1.36
CA ALA A 474 75.86 -19.43 0.76
C ALA A 474 76.93 -19.66 -0.33
N PRO A 475 76.86 -18.98 -1.51
CA PRO A 475 75.81 -18.06 -1.91
C PRO A 475 74.53 -18.79 -2.37
N LEU A 476 73.37 -18.41 -1.81
CA LEU A 476 72.08 -19.00 -2.11
C LEU A 476 71.26 -18.10 -3.05
N GLN A 477 70.85 -18.62 -4.21
CA GLN A 477 69.87 -17.97 -5.09
C GLN A 477 68.45 -18.35 -4.65
N VAL A 478 67.61 -17.35 -4.35
CA VAL A 478 66.21 -17.54 -3.95
C VAL A 478 65.30 -16.93 -5.00
N THR A 479 64.28 -17.69 -5.43
CA THR A 479 63.22 -17.22 -6.33
C THR A 479 61.95 -16.94 -5.54
N LEU A 480 61.26 -15.86 -5.89
CA LEU A 480 60.02 -15.39 -5.28
C LEU A 480 58.88 -15.46 -6.30
N THR A 481 57.74 -16.02 -5.89
CA THR A 481 56.53 -16.07 -6.72
C THR A 481 55.35 -15.46 -5.97
N ASN A 482 54.83 -14.33 -6.47
CA ASN A 482 53.63 -13.68 -5.92
C ASN A 482 52.37 -14.51 -6.22
N GLN A 483 51.56 -14.75 -5.20
CA GLN A 483 50.30 -15.49 -5.25
C GLN A 483 49.16 -14.71 -4.57
N SER A 484 49.33 -13.39 -4.39
CA SER A 484 48.36 -12.54 -3.70
C SER A 484 47.03 -12.50 -4.46
N ILE A 485 45.92 -12.46 -3.72
CA ILE A 485 44.55 -12.42 -4.24
C ILE A 485 43.99 -11.02 -4.03
N ASN A 486 43.21 -10.54 -5.00
CA ASN A 486 42.56 -9.24 -4.96
C ASN A 486 43.52 -8.06 -4.73
N ALA A 487 44.76 -8.12 -5.24
CA ALA A 487 45.76 -7.05 -5.16
C ALA A 487 46.34 -6.73 -6.54
N THR A 488 46.58 -5.45 -6.80
CA THR A 488 47.18 -4.95 -8.06
C THR A 488 48.51 -4.23 -7.86
N ASN A 489 48.81 -3.84 -6.62
CA ASN A 489 50.02 -3.14 -6.24
C ASN A 489 50.76 -3.92 -5.13
N TYR A 490 52.09 -3.90 -5.20
CA TYR A 490 52.94 -4.72 -4.34
C TYR A 490 54.16 -3.93 -3.88
N VAL A 491 54.51 -4.07 -2.60
CA VAL A 491 55.75 -3.57 -2.03
C VAL A 491 56.49 -4.76 -1.42
N TRP A 492 57.65 -5.07 -1.98
CA TRP A 492 58.55 -6.08 -1.47
C TRP A 492 59.57 -5.45 -0.54
N GLN A 493 59.85 -6.09 0.59
CA GLN A 493 60.96 -5.72 1.46
C GLN A 493 61.86 -6.91 1.75
N LEU A 494 63.17 -6.67 1.69
CA LEU A 494 64.21 -7.61 2.08
C LEU A 494 64.92 -7.04 3.30
N ALA A 495 64.86 -7.72 4.43
CA ALA A 495 65.44 -7.25 5.70
C ALA A 495 65.04 -5.80 6.07
N GLY A 496 63.78 -5.44 5.80
CA GLY A 496 63.23 -4.10 6.07
C GLY A 496 63.54 -3.03 5.01
N VAL A 497 64.27 -3.36 3.94
CA VAL A 497 64.58 -2.44 2.83
C VAL A 497 63.67 -2.72 1.64
N THR A 498 62.96 -1.69 1.17
CA THR A 498 62.09 -1.78 -0.02
C THR A 498 62.87 -2.12 -1.28
N GLN A 499 62.33 -3.06 -2.06
CA GLN A 499 62.92 -3.55 -3.31
C GLN A 499 62.15 -3.03 -4.54
N ALA A 500 62.77 -3.14 -5.72
CA ALA A 500 62.13 -2.82 -6.99
C ALA A 500 60.97 -3.79 -7.30
N ASN A 501 59.99 -3.37 -8.09
CA ASN A 501 58.86 -4.21 -8.52
C ASN A 501 58.92 -4.39 -10.05
N PRO A 502 58.93 -5.63 -10.59
CA PRO A 502 58.84 -6.92 -9.90
C PRO A 502 60.14 -7.34 -9.18
N PHE A 503 60.00 -7.93 -7.99
CA PHE A 503 61.08 -8.56 -7.22
C PHE A 503 60.92 -10.07 -7.28
N THR A 504 61.61 -10.73 -8.21
CA THR A 504 61.41 -12.16 -8.50
C THR A 504 62.52 -13.06 -7.99
N SER A 505 63.69 -12.52 -7.66
CA SER A 505 64.79 -13.29 -7.08
C SER A 505 65.84 -12.39 -6.42
N PHE A 506 66.65 -13.00 -5.54
CA PHE A 506 67.82 -12.37 -4.94
C PHE A 506 68.86 -13.42 -4.51
N THR A 507 70.07 -12.97 -4.24
CA THR A 507 71.17 -13.82 -3.76
C THR A 507 71.55 -13.45 -2.34
N VAL A 508 71.69 -14.45 -1.48
CA VAL A 508 72.21 -14.27 -0.11
C VAL A 508 73.62 -14.83 -0.03
N THR A 509 74.59 -13.97 0.24
CA THR A 509 76.02 -14.34 0.35
C THR A 509 76.46 -14.59 1.79
N ASP A 510 75.76 -13.99 2.75
CA ASP A 510 76.07 -14.11 4.17
C ASP A 510 75.22 -15.20 4.83
N THR A 511 75.72 -15.78 5.91
CA THR A 511 74.97 -16.77 6.70
C THR A 511 74.00 -16.10 7.66
N GLY A 512 72.90 -16.80 7.94
CA GLY A 512 71.84 -16.32 8.82
C GLY A 512 70.44 -16.52 8.25
N THR A 513 69.45 -15.97 8.95
CA THR A 513 68.05 -15.97 8.51
C THR A 513 67.72 -14.64 7.87
N VAL A 514 67.24 -14.67 6.63
CA VAL A 514 66.76 -13.49 5.91
C VAL A 514 65.24 -13.50 5.86
N HIS A 515 64.62 -12.36 6.21
CA HIS A 515 63.18 -12.18 6.15
C HIS A 515 62.79 -11.40 4.89
N VAL A 516 61.85 -11.98 4.14
CA VAL A 516 61.19 -11.34 2.99
C VAL A 516 59.77 -10.99 3.40
N GLN A 517 59.36 -9.77 3.11
CA GLN A 517 58.01 -9.26 3.34
C GLN A 517 57.38 -8.88 2.00
N LEU A 518 56.12 -9.23 1.81
CA LEU A 518 55.27 -8.76 0.72
C LEU A 518 54.08 -8.02 1.31
N ILE A 519 53.94 -6.74 0.99
CA ILE A 519 52.75 -5.95 1.27
C ILE A 519 51.96 -5.85 -0.03
N ALA A 520 50.75 -6.40 -0.05
CA ALA A 520 49.87 -6.41 -1.22
C ALA A 520 48.65 -5.54 -0.96
N TYR A 521 48.27 -4.70 -1.93
CA TYR A 521 47.09 -3.84 -1.87
C TYR A 521 46.53 -3.59 -3.27
N GLN A 522 45.30 -3.08 -3.37
CA GLN A 522 44.78 -2.53 -4.63
C GLN A 522 45.18 -1.06 -4.76
N ASN A 523 44.20 -0.16 -4.67
CA ASN A 523 44.38 1.27 -4.94
C ASN A 523 44.62 2.09 -3.66
N ASN A 524 44.26 1.55 -2.49
CA ASN A 524 44.45 2.22 -1.19
C ASN A 524 45.39 1.39 -0.30
N PRO A 525 46.58 1.93 0.08
CA PRO A 525 47.51 1.27 0.99
C PRO A 525 46.93 0.96 2.38
N SER A 526 45.85 1.63 2.78
CA SER A 526 45.16 1.40 4.06
C SER A 526 44.44 0.05 4.12
N CYS A 527 44.22 -0.61 2.97
CA CYS A 527 43.63 -1.93 2.87
C CYS A 527 44.69 -3.00 2.50
N ALA A 528 45.96 -2.73 2.83
CA ALA A 528 47.02 -3.67 2.54
C ALA A 528 46.98 -4.88 3.48
N ASP A 529 47.25 -6.05 2.92
CA ASP A 529 47.59 -7.26 3.67
C ASP A 529 49.09 -7.54 3.53
N THR A 530 49.66 -8.29 4.47
CA THR A 530 51.11 -8.54 4.55
C THR A 530 51.43 -10.01 4.73
N ALA A 531 52.26 -10.55 3.84
CA ALA A 531 52.84 -11.89 3.93
C ALA A 531 54.34 -11.86 4.23
N TRP A 532 54.84 -12.95 4.81
CA TRP A 532 56.23 -13.09 5.23
C TRP A 532 56.80 -14.46 4.86
N ALA A 533 58.10 -14.51 4.56
CA ALA A 533 58.87 -15.75 4.43
C ALA A 533 60.24 -15.59 5.10
N SER A 534 60.75 -16.69 5.68
CA SER A 534 62.09 -16.74 6.27
C SER A 534 62.94 -17.73 5.51
N ILE A 535 64.14 -17.30 5.08
CA ILE A 535 65.10 -18.13 4.35
C ILE A 535 66.32 -18.33 5.24
N PHE A 536 66.71 -19.59 5.47
CA PHE A 536 67.86 -19.94 6.30
C PHE A 536 69.09 -20.28 5.45
N VAL A 537 70.16 -19.49 5.59
CA VAL A 537 71.40 -19.63 4.80
C VAL A 537 72.56 -20.02 5.70
N TYR A 538 73.29 -21.06 5.34
CA TYR A 538 74.43 -21.59 6.10
C TYR A 538 75.72 -21.61 5.27
N ASP A 539 76.88 -21.75 5.93
CA ASP A 539 78.19 -21.70 5.26
C ASP A 539 78.36 -22.85 4.27
N SER A 540 78.96 -22.58 3.11
CA SER A 540 79.40 -23.65 2.19
C SER A 540 80.54 -24.46 2.79
N VAL A 541 80.44 -25.79 2.77
CA VAL A 541 81.53 -26.67 3.20
C VAL A 541 82.46 -26.98 2.03
N ILE A 542 83.73 -26.62 2.19
CA ILE A 542 84.80 -26.92 1.23
C ILE A 542 85.70 -27.97 1.87
N VAL A 543 85.89 -29.10 1.18
CA VAL A 543 86.78 -30.18 1.62
C VAL A 543 87.70 -30.57 0.48
N SER A 544 89.01 -30.65 0.76
CA SER A 544 90.02 -31.09 -0.19
C SER A 544 90.91 -32.17 0.40
N VAL A 545 91.38 -33.06 -0.47
CA VAL A 545 92.28 -34.17 -0.13
C VAL A 545 93.52 -34.06 -1.01
N PRO A 546 94.74 -34.09 -0.45
CA PRO A 546 95.96 -34.05 -1.24
C PRO A 546 96.10 -35.34 -2.07
N ASN A 547 96.80 -35.24 -3.20
CA ASN A 547 97.03 -36.36 -4.13
C ASN A 547 98.38 -37.07 -3.90
N VAL A 548 99.27 -36.50 -3.09
CA VAL A 548 100.59 -37.06 -2.75
C VAL A 548 100.97 -36.67 -1.33
N PHE A 549 101.69 -37.56 -0.63
CA PHE A 549 102.38 -37.24 0.62
C PHE A 549 103.70 -38.03 0.71
N SER A 550 104.69 -37.47 1.41
CA SER A 550 106.07 -37.95 1.46
C SER A 550 106.58 -38.05 2.90
N PRO A 551 106.30 -39.15 3.62
CA PRO A 551 106.77 -39.32 4.99
C PRO A 551 108.29 -39.61 5.02
N ASN A 552 109.11 -38.56 5.10
CA ASN A 552 110.57 -38.59 5.06
C ASN A 552 111.25 -37.82 6.22
N ASN A 553 110.47 -37.29 7.18
CA ASN A 553 110.92 -36.48 8.32
C ASN A 553 111.59 -35.13 7.95
N ASP A 554 111.26 -34.54 6.80
CA ASP A 554 111.65 -33.17 6.45
C ASP A 554 110.65 -32.08 6.91
N ASN A 555 109.57 -32.49 7.59
CA ASN A 555 108.43 -31.68 8.06
C ASN A 555 107.52 -31.14 6.93
N THR A 556 107.66 -31.64 5.72
CA THR A 556 106.87 -31.26 4.56
C THR A 556 106.09 -32.47 4.03
N ASN A 557 104.75 -32.36 3.98
CA ASN A 557 103.87 -33.43 3.49
C ASN A 557 104.07 -34.81 4.18
N GLU A 558 104.35 -34.82 5.49
CA GLU A 558 104.58 -36.05 6.27
C GLU A 558 103.33 -36.93 6.43
N PHE A 559 102.14 -36.34 6.26
CA PHE A 559 100.88 -36.97 6.60
C PHE A 559 99.90 -36.91 5.45
N PHE A 560 99.14 -37.99 5.28
CA PHE A 560 97.89 -37.95 4.54
C PHE A 560 96.78 -37.46 5.47
N GLY A 561 95.95 -36.55 4.97
CA GLY A 561 94.90 -35.92 5.74
C GLY A 561 93.87 -35.25 4.84
N ILE A 562 92.89 -34.59 5.46
CA ILE A 562 91.92 -33.77 4.74
C ILE A 562 92.05 -32.32 5.20
N THR A 563 91.80 -31.39 4.28
CA THR A 563 91.69 -29.97 4.62
C THR A 563 90.23 -29.55 4.46
N SER A 564 89.67 -28.91 5.49
CA SER A 564 88.31 -28.36 5.43
C SER A 564 88.24 -26.95 6.01
N ASN A 565 87.30 -26.15 5.52
CA ASN A 565 87.05 -24.80 6.06
C ASN A 565 86.22 -24.81 7.36
N THR A 566 85.77 -25.98 7.82
CA THR A 566 84.96 -26.17 9.02
C THR A 566 85.23 -27.54 9.64
N PRO A 567 84.99 -27.77 10.95
CA PRO A 567 85.08 -29.10 11.56
C PRO A 567 84.11 -30.08 10.90
N LEU A 568 84.59 -31.29 10.58
CA LEU A 568 83.79 -32.35 9.98
C LEU A 568 83.75 -33.57 10.89
N ILE A 569 82.70 -34.37 10.75
CA ILE A 569 82.69 -35.75 11.24
C ILE A 569 82.88 -36.65 10.02
N ILE A 570 83.98 -37.41 10.01
CA ILE A 570 84.35 -38.26 8.90
C ILE A 570 84.29 -39.74 9.24
N SER A 571 83.93 -40.54 8.24
CA SER A 571 83.97 -42.00 8.30
C SER A 571 84.50 -42.53 6.97
N GLY A 572 85.31 -43.58 6.99
CA GLY A 572 85.90 -44.09 5.76
C GLY A 572 87.11 -44.97 5.97
N ALA A 573 87.79 -45.28 4.87
CA ALA A 573 89.02 -46.05 4.91
C ALA A 573 89.97 -45.65 3.78
N LEU A 574 91.26 -45.92 4.03
CA LEU A 574 92.31 -45.91 3.02
C LEU A 574 92.83 -47.33 2.84
N VAL A 575 92.85 -47.81 1.60
CA VAL A 575 93.21 -49.18 1.22
C VAL A 575 94.36 -49.19 0.22
N ASN A 576 95.15 -50.26 0.21
CA ASN A 576 96.15 -50.48 -0.83
C ASN A 576 95.51 -51.07 -2.11
N ARG A 577 96.33 -51.27 -3.16
CA ARG A 577 95.89 -51.81 -4.46
C ARG A 577 95.26 -53.21 -4.42
N TRP A 578 95.46 -53.97 -3.34
CA TRP A 578 94.90 -55.30 -3.14
C TRP A 578 93.64 -55.29 -2.26
N GLY A 579 93.13 -54.11 -1.89
CA GLY A 579 91.95 -53.95 -1.05
C GLY A 579 92.20 -54.12 0.44
N GLN A 580 93.45 -54.22 0.88
CA GLN A 580 93.77 -54.29 2.30
C GLN A 580 93.69 -52.89 2.93
N THR A 581 92.94 -52.77 4.03
CA THR A 581 92.82 -51.54 4.82
C THR A 581 94.13 -51.17 5.47
N MET A 582 94.62 -49.96 5.18
CA MET A 582 95.80 -49.37 5.81
C MET A 582 95.42 -48.58 7.07
N VAL A 583 94.31 -47.85 7.01
CA VAL A 583 93.67 -47.15 8.13
C VAL A 583 92.17 -47.02 7.86
N ALA A 584 91.36 -47.01 8.91
CA ALA A 584 89.94 -46.71 8.86
C ALA A 584 89.59 -45.67 9.93
N TRP A 585 88.59 -44.85 9.64
CA TRP A 585 88.08 -43.80 10.52
C TRP A 585 86.59 -44.02 10.72
N GLU A 586 86.13 -43.95 11.96
CA GLU A 586 84.72 -44.06 12.31
C GLU A 586 84.33 -42.85 13.16
N ASN A 587 83.49 -41.99 12.60
CA ASN A 587 83.01 -40.76 13.23
C ASN A 587 84.13 -39.89 13.82
N GLN A 588 85.27 -39.83 13.14
CA GLN A 588 86.40 -39.03 13.58
C GLN A 588 86.09 -37.55 13.37
N VAL A 589 86.26 -36.75 14.41
CA VAL A 589 86.09 -35.29 14.34
C VAL A 589 87.38 -34.67 13.81
N THR A 590 87.28 -33.86 12.76
CA THR A 590 88.38 -33.06 12.23
C THR A 590 88.28 -31.62 12.73
N SER A 591 89.41 -30.92 12.75
CA SER A 591 89.46 -29.48 13.01
C SER A 591 89.44 -28.69 11.70
N THR A 592 89.10 -27.40 11.77
CA THR A 592 89.28 -26.48 10.64
C THR A 592 90.74 -26.44 10.20
N GLY A 593 90.98 -26.48 8.89
CA GLY A 593 92.32 -26.60 8.32
C GLY A 593 92.70 -28.05 8.04
N PHE A 594 94.01 -28.34 8.00
CA PHE A 594 94.51 -29.68 7.72
C PHE A 594 94.39 -30.59 8.94
N SER A 595 93.70 -31.73 8.79
CA SER A 595 93.58 -32.77 9.79
C SER A 595 94.28 -34.05 9.32
N GLN A 596 95.31 -34.46 10.05
CA GLN A 596 96.07 -35.68 9.80
C GLN A 596 95.21 -36.93 10.02
N LEU A 597 95.22 -37.82 9.03
CA LEU A 597 94.45 -39.07 9.05
C LEU A 597 95.32 -40.33 8.96
N TRP A 598 96.51 -40.23 8.35
CA TRP A 598 97.45 -41.35 8.23
C TRP A 598 98.89 -40.87 8.09
N ASN A 599 99.84 -41.59 8.70
CA ASN A 599 101.26 -41.28 8.72
C ASN A 599 102.11 -42.18 7.80
N GLY A 600 101.47 -42.96 6.92
CA GLY A 600 102.18 -43.89 6.03
C GLY A 600 102.71 -45.15 6.71
N THR A 601 102.21 -45.51 7.90
CA THR A 601 102.58 -46.76 8.60
C THR A 601 101.34 -47.65 8.82
N THR A 602 101.55 -48.96 8.82
CA THR A 602 100.50 -49.96 9.11
C THR A 602 101.10 -51.07 9.98
N ALA A 603 100.43 -51.42 11.07
CA ALA A 603 100.90 -52.42 12.05
C ALA A 603 102.34 -52.17 12.58
N GLY A 604 102.74 -50.90 12.70
CA GLY A 604 104.06 -50.50 13.20
C GLY A 604 105.19 -50.54 12.16
N ALA A 605 104.91 -50.95 10.92
CA ALA A 605 105.88 -50.94 9.82
C ALA A 605 105.58 -49.83 8.78
N PRO A 606 106.60 -49.26 8.13
CA PRO A 606 106.40 -48.34 7.01
C PRO A 606 105.65 -49.03 5.87
N ALA A 607 104.55 -48.43 5.40
CA ALA A 607 103.80 -48.93 4.24
C ALA A 607 104.63 -48.79 2.96
N SER A 608 104.48 -49.68 1.99
CA SER A 608 105.24 -49.63 0.73
C SER A 608 104.94 -48.36 -0.08
N GLU A 609 105.92 -47.86 -0.83
CA GLU A 609 105.68 -46.81 -1.82
C GLU A 609 104.65 -47.25 -2.87
N GLY A 610 103.81 -46.32 -3.29
CA GLY A 610 102.80 -46.58 -4.31
C GLY A 610 101.48 -45.84 -4.09
N VAL A 611 100.49 -46.22 -4.89
CA VAL A 611 99.16 -45.60 -4.89
C VAL A 611 98.22 -46.32 -3.93
N TYR A 612 97.54 -45.54 -3.10
CA TYR A 612 96.52 -45.95 -2.16
C TYR A 612 95.19 -45.29 -2.51
N PHE A 613 94.09 -45.95 -2.21
CA PHE A 613 92.74 -45.46 -2.52
C PHE A 613 92.01 -45.10 -1.24
N TYR A 614 91.34 -43.96 -1.22
CA TYR A 614 90.52 -43.54 -0.08
C TYR A 614 89.05 -43.42 -0.48
N SER A 615 88.18 -43.72 0.47
CA SER A 615 86.75 -43.39 0.42
C SER A 615 86.38 -42.78 1.77
N ILE A 616 86.04 -41.50 1.77
CA ILE A 616 85.74 -40.70 2.95
C ILE A 616 84.34 -40.11 2.79
N THR A 617 83.42 -40.47 3.69
CA THR A 617 82.19 -39.72 3.88
C THR A 617 82.43 -38.68 4.98
N TRP A 618 81.84 -37.50 4.81
CA TRP A 618 81.92 -36.42 5.79
C TRP A 618 80.54 -35.81 6.00
N HIS A 619 80.30 -35.28 7.20
CA HIS A 619 79.12 -34.48 7.48
C HIS A 619 79.39 -33.39 8.52
N THR A 620 78.57 -32.35 8.45
CA THR A 620 78.39 -31.31 9.47
C THR A 620 76.95 -31.39 9.99
N ALA A 621 76.53 -30.44 10.82
CA ALA A 621 75.13 -30.34 11.25
C ALA A 621 74.14 -30.11 10.09
N THR A 622 74.59 -29.51 8.97
CA THR A 622 73.72 -29.05 7.87
C THR A 622 74.05 -29.66 6.52
N GLN A 623 75.25 -30.21 6.33
CA GLN A 623 75.72 -30.74 5.05
C GLN A 623 76.38 -32.11 5.20
N LYS A 624 76.40 -32.88 4.11
CA LYS A 624 77.15 -34.14 4.01
C LYS A 624 77.72 -34.31 2.62
N GLY A 625 78.81 -35.05 2.50
CA GLY A 625 79.44 -35.35 1.23
C GLY A 625 80.26 -36.64 1.26
N LYS A 626 80.78 -37.00 0.09
CA LYS A 626 81.63 -38.17 -0.12
C LYS A 626 82.80 -37.77 -1.01
N LEU A 627 84.00 -38.20 -0.64
CA LEU A 627 85.24 -37.99 -1.37
C LEU A 627 85.84 -39.35 -1.65
N GLU A 628 86.11 -39.62 -2.91
CA GLU A 628 86.77 -40.85 -3.36
C GLU A 628 87.88 -40.50 -4.32
N GLY A 629 89.01 -41.18 -4.18
CA GLY A 629 90.17 -40.92 -5.00
C GLY A 629 91.36 -41.75 -4.58
N ASN A 630 92.52 -41.33 -5.04
CA ASN A 630 93.79 -41.97 -4.72
C ASN A 630 94.81 -40.96 -4.21
N VAL A 631 95.75 -41.45 -3.41
CA VAL A 631 96.91 -40.72 -2.92
C VAL A 631 98.17 -41.54 -3.20
N SER A 632 99.23 -40.89 -3.66
CA SER A 632 100.55 -41.50 -3.84
C SER A 632 101.39 -41.31 -2.58
N LEU A 633 101.95 -42.41 -2.06
CA LEU A 633 102.99 -42.41 -1.03
C LEU A 633 104.35 -42.56 -1.72
N ILE A 634 105.23 -41.59 -1.51
CA ILE A 634 106.61 -41.56 -2.04
C ILE A 634 107.57 -41.39 -0.84
N ARG A 635 108.76 -42.00 -0.85
CA ARG A 635 109.79 -41.77 0.18
C ARG A 635 111.14 -41.42 -0.43
#